data_AF-A0A3D4UA59-F1
#
_entry.id   AF-A0A3D4UA59-F1
#
_cell.length_a   1.000
_cell.length_b   1.000
_cell.length_c   1.000
_cell.angle_alpha   90.00
_cell.angle_beta   90.00
_cell.angle_gamma   90.00
#
_symmetry.space_group_name_H-M   'P 1'
#
loop_
_entity.id
_entity.type
_entity.pdbx_description
1 polymer ?
#
loop_
_entity_poly.entity_id
_entity_poly.type
_entity_poly.pdbx_seq_one_letter_code
_entity_poly.pdbx_strand_id
1 'polypeptide(L)'
;MKILSLIVFVFLSGCVALPQNVQPVGNFKLERYLGQWYEVARLDHSFERGLSKVTADYSLRDDGGVRVLNRGYSAADQKWKEAEGKAYFVGQPDQGYLKVSFFGPFYGAYVVAELDHENYQYSLVTGPNTSYLWILSRTPTLDAATKDRLVKKAASLGFDTSKLIFVAQD
;
A
#
# COMPACT_ATOMS: atom_id res chain seq x y z
N MET A 1 -6.35 44.35 31.30
CA MET A 1 -6.69 42.91 31.32
C MET A 1 -6.36 42.34 29.96
N LYS A 2 -5.24 41.62 29.81
CA LYS A 2 -4.84 40.99 28.55
C LYS A 2 -5.38 39.56 28.58
N ILE A 3 -6.40 39.29 27.78
CA ILE A 3 -6.99 37.95 27.64
C ILE A 3 -5.98 37.11 26.86
N LEU A 4 -5.36 36.15 27.55
CA LEU A 4 -4.44 35.18 26.97
C LEU A 4 -5.28 34.12 26.25
N SER A 5 -5.47 34.26 24.94
CA SER A 5 -6.14 33.25 24.13
C SER A 5 -5.26 32.00 24.03
N LEU A 6 -5.61 30.98 24.80
CA LEU A 6 -5.02 29.65 24.74
C LEU A 6 -5.49 28.98 23.44
N ILE A 7 -4.64 28.97 22.41
CA ILE A 7 -4.87 28.21 21.18
C ILE A 7 -4.69 26.73 21.54
N VAL A 8 -5.80 26.04 21.77
CA VAL A 8 -5.84 24.59 21.90
C VAL A 8 -5.63 24.01 20.50
N PHE A 9 -4.41 23.59 20.21
CA PHE A 9 -4.13 22.71 19.09
C PHE A 9 -4.76 21.34 19.40
N VAL A 10 -6.00 21.14 18.93
CA VAL A 10 -6.60 19.81 18.86
C VAL A 10 -5.82 19.03 17.82
N PHE A 11 -4.89 18.18 18.28
CA PHE A 11 -4.31 17.14 17.44
C PHE A 11 -5.44 16.16 17.08
N LEU A 12 -6.06 16.38 15.92
CA LEU A 12 -6.89 15.39 15.26
C LEU A 12 -5.96 14.23 14.87
N SER A 13 -5.77 13.28 15.80
CA SER A 13 -5.35 11.93 15.48
C SER A 13 -6.44 11.33 14.62
N GLY A 14 -6.42 11.64 13.31
CA GLY A 14 -7.33 11.05 12.35
C GLY A 14 -7.09 9.54 12.35
N CYS A 15 -8.01 8.79 12.95
CA CYS A 15 -8.10 7.36 12.72
C CYS A 15 -8.24 7.18 11.21
N VAL A 16 -7.16 6.71 10.58
CA VAL A 16 -7.23 6.26 9.20
C VAL A 16 -8.18 5.06 9.20
N ALA A 17 -9.11 5.00 8.24
CA ALA A 17 -10.15 3.98 8.23
C ALA A 17 -9.58 2.64 7.76
N LEU A 18 -10.05 1.55 8.37
CA LEU A 18 -9.81 0.18 7.94
C LEU A 18 -11.13 -0.41 7.40
N PRO A 19 -11.10 -1.22 6.33
CA PRO A 19 -12.27 -2.02 5.95
C PRO A 19 -12.66 -2.96 7.11
N GLN A 20 -13.97 -3.14 7.34
CA GLN A 20 -14.49 -3.87 8.50
C GLN A 20 -13.88 -5.27 8.71
N ASN A 21 -13.60 -5.99 7.62
CA ASN A 21 -13.10 -7.36 7.65
C ASN A 21 -11.58 -7.47 7.53
N VAL A 22 -10.86 -6.35 7.48
CA VAL A 22 -9.39 -6.34 7.31
C VAL A 22 -8.72 -6.09 8.65
N GLN A 23 -7.75 -6.95 8.97
CA GLN A 23 -6.85 -6.79 10.11
C GLN A 23 -5.42 -6.68 9.60
N PRO A 24 -4.63 -5.70 10.05
CA PRO A 24 -3.22 -5.62 9.71
C PRO A 24 -2.46 -6.85 10.21
N VAL A 25 -1.49 -7.33 9.44
CA VAL A 25 -0.58 -8.39 9.92
C VAL A 25 0.22 -7.89 11.13
N GLY A 26 0.37 -8.74 12.14
CA GLY A 26 1.30 -8.51 13.26
C GLY A 26 2.68 -9.08 12.96
N ASN A 27 3.64 -8.89 13.88
CA ASN A 27 5.05 -9.30 13.70
C ASN A 27 5.66 -8.78 12.39
N PHE A 28 5.19 -7.61 11.94
CA PHE A 28 5.71 -6.92 10.77
C PHE A 28 7.10 -6.35 11.08
N LYS A 29 8.04 -6.52 10.16
CA LYS A 29 9.41 -6.00 10.27
C LYS A 29 9.67 -5.13 9.07
N LEU A 30 9.63 -3.81 9.26
CA LEU A 30 9.75 -2.83 8.17
C LEU A 30 11.01 -3.06 7.34
N GLU A 31 12.14 -3.34 7.99
CA GLU A 31 13.44 -3.52 7.35
C GLU A 31 13.43 -4.63 6.30
N ARG A 32 12.61 -5.67 6.52
CA ARG A 32 12.42 -6.79 5.58
C ARG A 32 11.44 -6.47 4.46
N TYR A 33 10.62 -5.43 4.64
CA TYR A 33 9.64 -4.96 3.66
C TYR A 33 10.22 -3.90 2.71
N LEU A 34 11.34 -3.26 3.08
CA LEU A 34 12.04 -2.27 2.24
C LEU A 34 12.49 -2.84 0.89
N GLY A 35 12.82 -1.95 -0.04
CA GLY A 35 13.21 -2.23 -1.41
C GLY A 35 12.01 -2.42 -2.33
N GLN A 36 12.29 -2.94 -3.52
CA GLN A 36 11.32 -3.03 -4.61
C GLN A 36 10.31 -4.17 -4.43
N TRP A 37 9.07 -3.88 -4.79
CA TRP A 37 7.97 -4.80 -4.99
C TRP A 37 7.37 -4.59 -6.38
N TYR A 38 7.04 -5.68 -7.06
CA TYR A 38 6.27 -5.70 -8.29
C TYR A 38 4.79 -5.79 -7.96
N GLU A 39 3.99 -4.97 -8.63
CA GLU A 39 2.54 -5.08 -8.55
C GLU A 39 2.05 -6.18 -9.50
N VAL A 40 1.60 -7.30 -8.94
CA VAL A 40 1.12 -8.45 -9.71
C VAL A 40 -0.34 -8.26 -10.10
N ALA A 41 -1.13 -7.68 -9.20
CA ALA A 41 -2.52 -7.36 -9.48
C ALA A 41 -2.99 -6.17 -8.64
N ARG A 42 -3.98 -5.44 -9.16
CA ARG A 42 -4.67 -4.36 -8.44
C ARG A 42 -6.17 -4.34 -8.75
N LEU A 43 -6.95 -3.65 -7.94
CA LEU A 43 -8.25 -3.14 -8.38
C LEU A 43 -8.04 -1.86 -9.22
N ASP A 44 -9.07 -1.44 -9.95
CA ASP A 44 -8.94 -0.26 -10.81
C ASP A 44 -8.80 1.02 -9.97
N HIS A 45 -7.66 1.69 -10.15
CA HIS A 45 -7.30 2.93 -9.47
C HIS A 45 -7.05 3.99 -10.54
N SER A 46 -7.78 5.11 -10.47
CA SER A 46 -7.75 6.14 -11.53
C SER A 46 -6.35 6.66 -11.83
N PHE A 47 -5.46 6.67 -10.84
CA PHE A 47 -4.07 7.13 -10.96
C PHE A 47 -3.10 6.11 -11.59
N GLU A 48 -3.50 4.84 -11.73
CA GLU A 48 -2.65 3.76 -12.28
C GLU A 48 -3.17 3.22 -13.62
N ARG A 49 -4.28 3.77 -14.13
CA ARG A 49 -4.89 3.32 -15.37
C ARG A 49 -3.92 3.39 -16.55
N GLY A 50 -3.86 2.28 -17.29
CA GLY A 50 -2.99 2.15 -18.46
C GLY A 50 -1.50 1.97 -18.15
N LEU A 51 -1.12 1.79 -16.88
CA LEU A 51 0.26 1.46 -16.51
C LEU A 51 0.50 -0.04 -16.46
N SER A 52 1.62 -0.47 -17.06
CA SER A 52 2.24 -1.79 -16.92
C SER A 52 3.62 -1.66 -16.24
N LYS A 53 4.29 -2.79 -15.96
CA LYS A 53 5.61 -2.84 -15.32
C LYS A 53 5.65 -2.06 -14.01
N VAL A 54 4.55 -2.15 -13.25
CA VAL A 54 4.35 -1.32 -12.07
C VAL A 54 5.15 -1.89 -10.90
N THR A 55 5.91 -1.02 -10.26
CA THR A 55 6.70 -1.32 -9.07
C THR A 55 6.50 -0.26 -7.99
N ALA A 56 6.59 -0.67 -6.73
CA ALA A 56 6.71 0.22 -5.58
C ALA A 56 8.06 -0.05 -4.88
N ASP A 57 8.89 0.97 -4.72
CA ASP A 57 10.14 0.90 -3.98
C ASP A 57 10.02 1.63 -2.64
N TYR A 58 10.38 0.94 -1.57
CA TYR A 58 10.27 1.44 -0.20
C TYR A 58 11.66 1.66 0.42
N SER A 59 11.92 2.87 0.92
CA SER A 59 13.19 3.19 1.60
C SER A 59 12.95 3.93 2.90
N LEU A 60 13.83 3.74 3.90
CA LEU A 60 13.76 4.49 5.15
C LEU A 60 14.03 5.97 4.92
N ARG A 61 13.39 6.80 5.73
CA ARG A 61 13.64 8.24 5.82
C ARG A 61 14.22 8.58 7.19
N ASP A 62 14.99 9.67 7.23
CA ASP A 62 15.60 10.17 8.47
C ASP A 62 14.57 10.59 9.54
N ASP A 63 13.34 10.90 9.13
CA ASP A 63 12.22 11.25 10.01
C ASP A 63 11.49 10.03 10.60
N GLY A 64 12.00 8.82 10.37
CA GLY A 64 11.38 7.56 10.78
C GLY A 64 10.20 7.12 9.91
N GLY A 65 9.88 7.87 8.85
CA GLY A 65 8.92 7.46 7.83
C GLY A 65 9.52 6.54 6.77
N VAL A 66 8.69 6.19 5.80
CA VAL A 66 9.07 5.39 4.63
C VAL A 66 8.84 6.23 3.38
N ARG A 67 9.86 6.35 2.52
CA ARG A 67 9.72 6.89 1.17
C ARG A 67 9.10 5.81 0.30
N VAL A 68 8.11 6.20 -0.51
CA VAL A 68 7.42 5.32 -1.44
C VAL A 68 7.64 5.86 -2.85
N LEU A 69 8.33 5.12 -3.71
CA LEU A 69 8.47 5.46 -5.12
C LEU A 69 7.69 4.46 -5.97
N ASN A 70 6.55 4.89 -6.51
CA ASN A 70 5.79 4.11 -7.48
C ASN A 70 6.27 4.46 -8.89
N ARG A 71 6.46 3.45 -9.74
CA ARG A 71 6.91 3.60 -11.12
C ARG A 71 6.14 2.65 -12.03
N GLY A 72 5.74 3.11 -13.20
CA GLY A 72 5.06 2.28 -14.20
C GLY A 72 5.24 2.81 -15.62
N TYR A 73 5.14 1.93 -16.61
CA TYR A 73 5.28 2.28 -18.02
C TYR A 73 3.90 2.56 -18.65
N SER A 74 3.78 3.70 -19.33
CA SER A 74 2.58 4.05 -20.11
C SER A 74 2.84 3.79 -21.58
N ALA A 75 2.17 2.78 -22.15
CA ALA A 75 2.27 2.49 -23.58
C ALA A 75 1.69 3.61 -24.45
N ALA A 76 0.62 4.26 -23.98
CA ALA A 76 -0.02 5.38 -24.69
C ALA A 76 0.91 6.59 -24.82
N ASP A 77 1.66 6.91 -23.77
CA ASP A 77 2.59 8.04 -23.75
C ASP A 77 4.03 7.66 -24.11
N GLN A 78 4.29 6.36 -24.35
CA GLN A 78 5.60 5.76 -24.59
C GLN A 78 6.68 6.20 -23.58
N LYS A 79 6.32 6.33 -22.29
CA LYS A 79 7.22 6.81 -21.24
C LYS A 79 6.94 6.17 -19.89
N TRP A 80 7.96 6.21 -19.04
CA TRP A 80 7.82 5.90 -17.62
C TRP A 80 7.13 7.05 -16.89
N LYS A 81 6.21 6.69 -15.97
CA LYS A 81 5.58 7.60 -15.01
C LYS A 81 6.01 7.20 -13.61
N GLU A 82 6.24 8.19 -12.78
CA GLU A 82 6.69 8.01 -11.40
C GLU A 82 5.88 8.90 -10.47
N ALA A 83 5.64 8.39 -9.26
CA ALA A 83 5.00 9.13 -8.17
C ALA A 83 5.77 8.83 -6.88
N GLU A 84 6.28 9.88 -6.25
CA GLU A 84 6.97 9.77 -4.97
C GLU A 84 6.04 10.24 -3.84
N GLY A 85 6.01 9.46 -2.78
CA GLY A 85 5.22 9.71 -1.59
C GLY A 85 5.95 9.32 -0.32
N LYS A 86 5.24 9.44 0.79
CA LYS A 86 5.72 9.08 2.11
C LYS A 86 4.66 8.32 2.88
N ALA A 87 5.10 7.37 3.69
CA ALA A 87 4.26 6.61 4.60
C ALA A 87 4.77 6.68 6.04
N TYR A 88 3.83 6.60 6.98
CA TYR A 88 4.12 6.54 8.41
C TYR A 88 3.23 5.47 9.05
N PHE A 89 3.71 4.81 10.10
CA PHE A 89 2.86 3.92 10.89
C PHE A 89 1.70 4.69 11.53
N VAL A 90 0.53 4.07 11.57
CA VAL A 90 -0.64 4.62 12.27
C VAL A 90 -0.65 4.19 13.74
N GLY A 91 -0.18 2.97 14.03
CA GLY A 91 -0.12 2.37 15.35
C GLY A 91 1.28 1.87 15.69
N GLN A 92 1.36 0.65 16.18
CA GLN A 92 2.64 0.02 16.54
C GLN A 92 3.44 -0.33 15.26
N PRO A 93 4.78 -0.20 15.28
CA PRO A 93 5.63 -0.45 14.11
C PRO A 93 5.72 -1.94 13.74
N ASP A 94 5.26 -2.84 14.62
CA ASP A 94 5.16 -4.28 14.37
C ASP A 94 3.83 -4.69 13.73
N GLN A 95 2.98 -3.71 13.39
CA GLN A 95 1.76 -3.90 12.62
C GLN A 95 1.98 -3.38 11.21
N GLY A 96 1.54 -4.16 10.21
CA GLY A 96 1.52 -3.75 8.81
C GLY A 96 0.47 -2.68 8.51
N TYR A 97 0.37 -1.63 9.34
CA TYR A 97 -0.62 -0.57 9.23
C TYR A 97 0.03 0.81 9.14
N LEU A 98 -0.01 1.36 7.93
CA LEU A 98 0.56 2.63 7.57
C LEU A 98 -0.49 3.57 6.99
N LYS A 99 -0.13 4.84 6.91
CA LYS A 99 -0.83 5.87 6.16
C LYS A 99 0.12 6.45 5.13
N VAL A 100 -0.30 6.52 3.87
CA VAL A 100 0.53 6.96 2.74
C VAL A 100 0.00 8.26 2.15
N SER A 101 0.91 9.14 1.71
CA SER A 101 0.59 10.42 1.08
C SER A 101 1.50 10.65 -0.14
N PHE A 102 0.88 10.98 -1.28
CA PHE A 102 1.57 11.36 -2.52
C PHE A 102 1.39 12.86 -2.85
N PHE A 103 0.39 13.54 -2.28
CA PHE A 103 0.11 14.95 -2.55
C PHE A 103 -0.47 15.65 -1.31
N GLY A 104 0.17 16.75 -0.88
CA GLY A 104 -0.33 17.60 0.21
C GLY A 104 -0.44 16.88 1.58
N PRO A 105 -1.21 17.40 2.54
CA PRO A 105 -1.39 16.79 3.86
C PRO A 105 -2.44 15.66 3.87
N PHE A 106 -2.75 15.04 2.73
CA PHE A 106 -3.77 14.00 2.62
C PHE A 106 -3.14 12.61 2.71
N TYR A 107 -3.67 11.78 3.61
CA TYR A 107 -3.18 10.42 3.82
C TYR A 107 -4.30 9.40 3.58
N GLY A 108 -3.98 8.34 2.85
CA GLY A 108 -4.81 7.14 2.71
C GLY A 108 -4.27 5.97 3.53
N ALA A 109 -5.14 5.03 3.90
CA ALA A 109 -4.71 3.81 4.57
C ALA A 109 -3.85 2.95 3.62
N TYR A 110 -2.82 2.33 4.18
CA TYR A 110 -2.03 1.27 3.56
C TYR A 110 -1.94 0.14 4.58
N VAL A 111 -2.61 -0.97 4.30
CA VAL A 111 -2.79 -2.06 5.26
C VAL A 111 -2.32 -3.35 4.63
N VAL A 112 -1.25 -3.93 5.17
CA VAL A 112 -0.80 -5.27 4.81
C VAL A 112 -1.74 -6.27 5.49
N ALA A 113 -2.62 -6.87 4.70
CA ALA A 113 -3.67 -7.79 5.16
C ALA A 113 -3.24 -9.26 5.15
N GLU A 114 -2.21 -9.60 4.37
CA GLU A 114 -1.57 -10.92 4.31
C GLU A 114 -0.11 -10.74 3.88
N LEU A 115 0.82 -11.49 4.47
CA LEU A 115 2.25 -11.38 4.22
C LEU A 115 2.91 -12.75 4.31
N ASP A 116 3.93 -12.97 3.48
CA ASP A 116 4.88 -14.05 3.71
C ASP A 116 5.76 -13.73 4.91
N HIS A 117 5.44 -14.30 6.08
CA HIS A 117 6.21 -14.07 7.30
C HIS A 117 7.60 -14.70 7.26
N GLU A 118 7.80 -15.73 6.45
CA GLU A 118 9.07 -16.45 6.37
C GLU A 118 10.08 -15.63 5.58
N ASN A 119 9.74 -15.21 4.35
CA ASN A 119 10.71 -14.63 3.41
C ASN A 119 10.28 -13.29 2.81
N TYR A 120 9.10 -12.76 3.14
CA TYR A 120 8.59 -11.48 2.63
C TYR A 120 8.55 -11.44 1.09
N GLN A 121 8.16 -12.56 0.45
CA GLN A 121 8.14 -12.69 -1.01
C GLN A 121 6.83 -12.25 -1.67
N TYR A 122 5.72 -12.21 -0.92
CA TYR A 122 4.43 -11.69 -1.39
C TYR A 122 3.76 -10.85 -0.29
N SER A 123 2.88 -9.94 -0.71
CA SER A 123 2.07 -9.12 0.20
C SER A 123 0.70 -8.83 -0.42
N LEU A 124 -0.36 -8.97 0.37
CA LEU A 124 -1.70 -8.45 0.04
C LEU A 124 -1.89 -7.13 0.78
N VAL A 125 -2.13 -6.06 0.05
CA VAL A 125 -2.28 -4.71 0.61
C VAL A 125 -3.65 -4.17 0.29
N THR A 126 -4.27 -3.49 1.25
CA THR A 126 -5.57 -2.83 1.08
C THR A 126 -5.49 -1.35 1.41
N GLY A 127 -6.43 -0.58 0.88
CA GLY A 127 -6.61 0.83 1.22
C GLY A 127 -7.69 1.05 2.30
N PRO A 128 -8.28 2.27 2.36
CA PRO A 128 -9.23 2.66 3.41
C PRO A 128 -10.61 2.00 3.30
N ASN A 129 -10.90 1.36 2.17
CA ASN A 129 -12.16 0.66 1.89
C ASN A 129 -11.93 -0.50 0.90
N THR A 130 -12.99 -1.21 0.53
CA THR A 130 -12.93 -2.39 -0.36
C THR A 130 -12.71 -2.08 -1.85
N SER A 131 -12.51 -0.81 -2.22
CA SER A 131 -12.18 -0.39 -3.59
C SER A 131 -10.67 -0.33 -3.86
N TYR A 132 -9.83 -0.56 -2.85
CA TYR A 132 -8.37 -0.45 -2.95
C TYR A 132 -7.68 -1.73 -2.50
N LEU A 133 -7.01 -2.41 -3.44
CA LEU A 133 -6.38 -3.70 -3.22
C LEU A 133 -5.20 -3.86 -4.17
N TRP A 134 -4.07 -4.35 -3.66
CA TRP A 134 -2.89 -4.69 -4.42
C TRP A 134 -2.35 -6.06 -3.97
N ILE A 135 -1.92 -6.87 -4.94
CA ILE A 135 -1.08 -8.05 -4.71
C ILE A 135 0.32 -7.69 -5.17
N LEU A 136 1.27 -7.70 -4.23
CA LEU A 136 2.66 -7.37 -4.46
C LEU A 136 3.55 -8.61 -4.36
N SER A 137 4.64 -8.64 -5.12
CA SER A 137 5.65 -9.70 -5.05
C SER A 137 7.07 -9.16 -5.18
N ARG A 138 8.05 -9.88 -4.62
CA ARG A 138 9.48 -9.59 -4.84
C ARG A 138 9.96 -9.98 -6.24
N THR A 139 9.21 -10.83 -6.94
CA THR A 139 9.48 -11.22 -8.32
C THR A 139 8.40 -10.66 -9.26
N PRO A 140 8.70 -10.48 -10.56
CA PRO A 140 7.71 -9.99 -11.53
C PRO A 140 6.43 -10.86 -11.62
N THR A 141 6.53 -12.13 -11.26
CA THR A 141 5.40 -13.07 -11.26
C THR A 141 5.34 -13.85 -9.96
N LEU A 142 4.15 -14.35 -9.62
CA LEU A 142 3.92 -15.32 -8.55
C LEU A 142 3.60 -16.69 -9.14
N ASP A 143 3.92 -17.75 -8.41
CA ASP A 143 3.40 -19.08 -8.72
C ASP A 143 1.86 -19.10 -8.61
N ALA A 144 1.24 -20.02 -9.35
CA ALA A 144 -0.22 -20.09 -9.44
C ALA A 144 -0.89 -20.34 -8.08
N ALA A 145 -0.29 -21.18 -7.23
CA ALA A 145 -0.89 -21.54 -5.94
C ALA A 145 -0.89 -20.34 -4.97
N THR A 146 0.22 -19.60 -4.90
CA THR A 146 0.31 -18.37 -4.10
C THR A 146 -0.65 -17.30 -4.60
N LYS A 147 -0.68 -17.08 -5.92
CA LYS A 147 -1.60 -16.10 -6.53
C LYS A 147 -3.07 -16.44 -6.20
N ASP A 148 -3.48 -17.69 -6.41
CA ASP A 148 -4.86 -18.13 -6.14
C ASP A 148 -5.23 -18.02 -4.67
N ARG A 149 -4.29 -18.33 -3.76
CA ARG A 149 -4.48 -18.17 -2.32
C ARG A 149 -4.71 -16.71 -1.95
N LEU A 150 -3.93 -15.78 -2.50
CA LEU A 150 -4.06 -14.35 -2.23
C LEU A 150 -5.37 -13.77 -2.80
N VAL A 151 -5.78 -14.22 -3.99
CA VAL A 151 -7.08 -13.85 -4.57
C VAL A 151 -8.24 -14.37 -3.70
N LYS A 152 -8.20 -15.64 -3.27
CA LYS A 152 -9.22 -16.19 -2.36
C LYS A 152 -9.26 -15.47 -1.02
N LYS A 153 -8.09 -15.12 -0.47
CA LYS A 153 -7.98 -14.30 0.75
C LYS A 153 -8.65 -12.95 0.55
N ALA A 154 -8.35 -12.23 -0.53
CA ALA A 154 -8.99 -10.95 -0.85
C ALA A 154 -10.52 -11.09 -0.97
N ALA A 155 -11.01 -12.12 -1.65
CA ALA A 155 -12.45 -12.39 -1.76
C ALA A 155 -13.11 -12.61 -0.38
N SER A 156 -12.47 -13.38 0.51
CA SER A 156 -12.95 -13.61 1.88
C SER A 156 -13.00 -12.33 2.74
N LEU A 157 -12.19 -11.33 2.40
CA LEU A 157 -12.17 -10.02 3.06
C LEU A 157 -13.22 -9.06 2.49
N GLY A 158 -13.97 -9.46 1.46
CA GLY A 158 -15.05 -8.67 0.87
C GLY A 158 -14.65 -7.82 -0.34
N PHE A 159 -13.50 -8.10 -0.96
CA PHE A 159 -13.08 -7.42 -2.20
C PHE A 159 -13.66 -8.12 -3.42
N ASP A 160 -14.10 -7.33 -4.41
CA ASP A 160 -14.62 -7.83 -5.68
C ASP A 160 -13.47 -8.27 -6.60
N THR A 161 -12.98 -9.48 -6.36
CA THR A 161 -11.82 -10.03 -7.10
C THR A 161 -12.07 -10.29 -8.57
N SER A 162 -13.34 -10.28 -9.02
CA SER A 162 -13.67 -10.35 -10.46
C SER A 162 -13.17 -9.13 -11.24
N LYS A 163 -12.90 -8.02 -10.55
CA LYS A 163 -12.39 -6.76 -11.12
C LYS A 163 -10.87 -6.62 -11.03
N LEU A 164 -10.15 -7.66 -10.58
CA LEU A 164 -8.70 -7.61 -10.52
C LEU A 164 -8.10 -7.45 -11.91
N ILE A 165 -7.25 -6.45 -12.03
CA ILE A 165 -6.39 -6.23 -13.18
C ILE A 165 -5.05 -6.90 -12.85
N PHE A 166 -4.70 -7.92 -13.62
CA PHE A 166 -3.35 -8.51 -13.55
C PHE A 166 -2.42 -7.66 -14.40
N VAL A 167 -1.35 -7.17 -13.79
CA VAL A 167 -0.46 -6.20 -14.41
C VAL A 167 0.63 -6.96 -15.18
N ALA A 168 0.82 -6.60 -16.45
CA ALA A 168 1.91 -7.13 -17.26
C ALA A 168 3.26 -6.61 -16.75
N GLN A 169 4.28 -7.48 -16.68
CA GLN A 169 5.59 -7.18 -16.07
C GLN A 169 6.77 -7.44 -17.03
N ASP A 170 6.49 -7.85 -18.27
CA ASP A 170 7.43 -8.19 -19.35
C ASP A 170 7.75 -7.03 -20.29
#